data_AF-A0AAU2VRK3-F1
#
_entry.id   AF-A0AAU2VRK3-F1
#
_cell.length_a   1.000
_cell.length_b   1.000
_cell.length_c   1.000
_cell.angle_alpha   90.00
_cell.angle_beta   90.00
_cell.angle_gamma   90.00
#
_symmetry.space_group_name_H-M   'P 1'
#
loop_
_entity.id
_entity.type
_entity.pdbx_description
1 polymer ?
#
loop_
_entity_poly.entity_id
_entity_poly.type
_entity_poly.pdbx_seq_one_letter_code
_entity_poly.pdbx_strand_id
1 'polypeptide(L)'
;MAVCAVGSTTLRADVDADGHLDEIRGLNREGAGSVVFRRGDHRTTVGMGDARGFWQKLRGAPKEDMATRGTFGDFDGDGYLDLALFYSQRDVGDSVRDSMLVHEVRYGPLARDLSSDRTGTIRMGQSAFVYGVWVTDTDHDGRAELQVLQSAGDGMAARHIGRQSGGGISVSDREADAYAGAEWPEAELGRLGFRACAAR
;
A
#
# COMPACT_ATOMS: atom_id res chain seq x y z
N MET A 1 -11.57 2.48 -17.10
CA MET A 1 -12.73 2.04 -16.27
C MET A 1 -12.62 2.70 -14.91
N ALA A 2 -13.72 3.04 -14.24
CA ALA A 2 -13.66 3.81 -13.00
C ALA A 2 -13.36 2.92 -11.79
N VAL A 3 -12.35 3.29 -10.99
CA VAL A 3 -12.13 2.77 -9.63
C VAL A 3 -13.25 3.29 -8.73
N CYS A 4 -13.86 2.43 -7.92
CA CYS A 4 -14.92 2.85 -7.00
C CYS A 4 -14.97 2.06 -5.69
N ALA A 5 -15.48 2.67 -4.63
CA ALA A 5 -15.58 2.09 -3.29
C ALA A 5 -16.90 1.34 -3.07
N VAL A 6 -16.80 0.18 -2.43
CA VAL A 6 -17.91 -0.65 -1.94
C VAL A 6 -17.80 -0.72 -0.42
N GLY A 7 -18.27 0.31 0.28
CA GLY A 7 -18.12 0.44 1.73
C GLY A 7 -16.76 1.01 2.14
N SER A 8 -16.30 0.69 3.35
CA SER A 8 -15.15 1.36 3.98
C SER A 8 -13.79 0.71 3.73
N THR A 9 -13.73 -0.54 3.24
CA THR A 9 -12.46 -1.29 3.05
C THR A 9 -12.41 -2.12 1.75
N THR A 10 -13.38 -1.96 0.85
CA THR A 10 -13.42 -2.64 -0.45
C THR A 10 -13.44 -1.65 -1.62
N LEU A 11 -12.61 -1.88 -2.63
CA LEU A 11 -12.65 -1.20 -3.93
C LEU A 11 -13.03 -2.18 -5.04
N ARG A 12 -13.57 -1.64 -6.14
CA ARG A 12 -13.68 -2.30 -7.43
C ARG A 12 -12.90 -1.52 -8.47
N ALA A 13 -12.07 -2.22 -9.23
CA ALA A 13 -11.24 -1.68 -10.28
C ALA A 13 -10.87 -2.82 -11.24
N ASP A 14 -10.56 -2.49 -12.49
CA ASP A 14 -9.92 -3.43 -13.40
C ASP A 14 -8.41 -3.38 -13.14
N VAL A 15 -7.90 -4.30 -12.32
CA VAL A 15 -6.52 -4.26 -11.81
C VAL A 15 -5.54 -4.81 -12.85
N ASP A 16 -5.97 -5.84 -13.60
CA ASP A 16 -5.15 -6.50 -14.63
C ASP A 16 -5.44 -6.06 -16.07
N ALA A 17 -6.29 -5.05 -16.24
CA ALA A 17 -6.70 -4.50 -17.53
C ALA A 17 -7.34 -5.54 -18.45
N ASP A 18 -8.03 -6.55 -17.91
CA ASP A 18 -8.68 -7.61 -18.68
C ASP A 18 -10.08 -7.25 -19.18
N GLY A 19 -10.62 -6.08 -18.80
CA GLY A 19 -11.97 -5.67 -19.16
C GLY A 19 -13.02 -5.93 -18.09
N HIS A 20 -12.67 -6.61 -17.00
CA HIS A 20 -13.56 -6.97 -15.90
C HIS A 20 -13.17 -6.27 -14.60
N LEU A 21 -14.18 -5.95 -13.77
CA LEU A 21 -13.91 -5.37 -12.46
C LEU A 21 -13.51 -6.47 -11.47
N ASP A 22 -12.33 -6.31 -10.90
CA ASP A 22 -11.81 -7.04 -9.75
C ASP A 22 -12.29 -6.40 -8.45
N GLU A 23 -12.11 -7.12 -7.35
CA GLU A 23 -12.48 -6.65 -6.02
C GLU A 23 -11.26 -6.64 -5.10
N ILE A 24 -10.87 -5.46 -4.64
CA ILE A 24 -9.78 -5.27 -3.68
C ILE A 24 -10.42 -5.17 -2.30
N ARG A 25 -10.03 -6.04 -1.38
CA ARG A 25 -10.67 -6.22 -0.06
C ARG A 25 -9.69 -5.99 1.06
N GLY A 26 -10.20 -5.56 2.21
CA GLY A 26 -9.39 -5.43 3.42
C GLY A 26 -8.36 -4.30 3.30
N LEU A 27 -8.70 -3.25 2.56
CA LEU A 27 -7.95 -1.99 2.53
C LEU A 27 -8.16 -1.23 3.83
N ASN A 28 -7.57 -1.77 4.89
CA ASN A 28 -7.47 -1.11 6.17
C ASN A 28 -6.04 -0.55 6.33
N ARG A 29 -5.83 0.18 7.42
CA ARG A 29 -4.52 0.75 7.75
C ARG A 29 -3.40 -0.29 7.84
N GLU A 30 -3.70 -1.54 8.18
CA GLU A 30 -2.70 -2.58 8.30
C GLU A 30 -2.16 -3.04 6.93
N GLY A 31 -2.72 -2.58 5.80
CA GLY A 31 -2.18 -2.89 4.48
C GLY A 31 -2.06 -4.39 4.18
N ALA A 32 -2.90 -5.22 4.80
CA ALA A 32 -2.89 -6.68 4.70
C ALA A 32 -4.03 -7.21 3.80
N GLY A 33 -4.49 -6.39 2.86
CA GLY A 33 -5.63 -6.71 2.00
C GLY A 33 -5.39 -7.85 1.00
N SER A 34 -6.32 -7.98 0.07
CA SER A 34 -6.23 -8.93 -1.04
C SER A 34 -6.92 -8.39 -2.29
N VAL A 35 -6.53 -8.90 -3.46
CA VAL A 35 -7.24 -8.68 -4.72
C VAL A 35 -7.90 -9.97 -5.15
N VAL A 36 -9.14 -9.85 -5.63
CA VAL A 36 -9.93 -10.96 -6.09
C VAL A 36 -10.24 -10.79 -7.56
N PHE A 37 -9.48 -11.52 -8.39
CA PHE A 37 -9.63 -11.55 -9.84
C PHE A 37 -10.79 -12.45 -10.24
N ARG A 38 -11.61 -12.00 -11.20
CA ARG A 38 -12.77 -12.76 -11.71
C ARG A 38 -12.70 -12.99 -13.20
N ARG A 39 -12.79 -14.24 -13.63
CA ARG A 39 -12.93 -14.61 -15.06
C ARG A 39 -14.00 -15.68 -15.23
N GLY A 40 -15.17 -15.29 -15.72
CA GLY A 40 -16.33 -16.17 -15.74
C GLY A 40 -16.66 -16.67 -14.32
N ASP A 41 -16.70 -18.00 -14.16
CA ASP A 41 -16.94 -18.65 -12.86
C ASP A 41 -15.66 -18.86 -12.03
N HIS A 42 -14.48 -18.58 -12.58
CA HIS A 42 -13.23 -18.75 -11.86
C HIS A 42 -12.87 -17.51 -11.04
N ARG A 43 -12.38 -17.74 -9.81
CA ARG A 43 -11.98 -16.71 -8.86
C ARG A 43 -10.60 -17.02 -8.31
N THR A 44 -9.70 -16.05 -8.40
CA THR A 44 -8.35 -16.13 -7.82
C THR A 44 -8.19 -15.01 -6.82
N THR A 45 -7.77 -15.35 -5.60
CA THR A 45 -7.48 -14.36 -4.54
C THR A 45 -5.98 -14.31 -4.33
N VAL A 46 -5.41 -13.10 -4.39
CA VAL A 46 -3.99 -12.85 -4.10
C VAL A 46 -3.88 -11.87 -2.94
N GLY A 47 -3.21 -12.29 -1.86
CA GLY A 47 -2.96 -11.44 -0.71
C GLY A 47 -1.72 -10.56 -0.92
N MET A 48 -1.66 -9.42 -0.22
CA MET A 48 -0.47 -8.55 -0.23
C MET A 48 0.82 -9.30 0.17
N GLY A 49 0.72 -10.27 1.09
CA GLY A 49 1.85 -11.11 1.49
C GLY A 49 2.40 -12.01 0.37
N ASP A 50 1.55 -12.35 -0.61
CA ASP A 50 1.90 -13.20 -1.76
C ASP A 50 2.55 -12.41 -2.89
N ALA A 51 2.24 -11.10 -2.98
CA ALA A 51 2.80 -10.18 -3.96
C ALA A 51 4.34 -10.06 -3.89
N ARG A 52 4.97 -10.51 -2.80
CA ARG A 52 6.44 -10.52 -2.69
C ARG A 52 7.07 -11.41 -3.78
N GLY A 53 8.04 -10.85 -4.49
CA GLY A 53 8.79 -11.58 -5.51
C GLY A 53 9.58 -12.75 -4.92
N PHE A 54 9.93 -13.73 -5.75
CA PHE A 54 10.67 -14.93 -5.33
C PHE A 54 11.97 -14.60 -4.57
N TRP A 55 12.76 -13.64 -5.05
CA TRP A 55 14.00 -13.21 -4.41
C TRP A 55 13.79 -12.45 -3.09
N GLN A 56 12.65 -11.79 -2.93
CA GLN A 56 12.26 -11.11 -1.68
C GLN A 56 11.86 -12.13 -0.62
N LYS A 57 11.16 -13.21 -1.01
CA LYS A 57 10.86 -14.37 -0.16
C LYS A 57 12.14 -15.12 0.26
N LEU A 58 13.18 -15.12 -0.56
CA LEU A 58 14.46 -15.79 -0.28
C LEU A 58 15.38 -15.00 0.66
N ARG A 59 15.43 -13.66 0.57
CA ARG A 59 16.26 -12.80 1.46
C ARG A 59 15.68 -12.65 2.86
N GLY A 60 14.36 -12.77 2.99
CA GLY A 60 13.68 -12.86 4.28
C GLY A 60 13.69 -14.28 4.81
N ALA A 61 14.83 -14.78 5.30
CA ALA A 61 14.79 -15.92 6.23
C ALA A 61 13.74 -15.60 7.32
N PRO A 62 12.94 -16.58 7.78
CA PRO A 62 11.77 -16.33 8.62
C PRO A 62 12.22 -15.74 9.95
N LYS A 63 12.25 -14.42 10.03
CA LYS A 63 12.25 -13.71 11.31
C LYS A 63 10.79 -13.59 11.71
N GLU A 64 10.47 -14.04 12.91
CA GLU A 64 9.09 -14.21 13.40
C GLU A 64 8.27 -12.91 13.39
N ASP A 65 8.93 -11.75 13.26
CA ASP A 65 8.33 -10.42 13.36
C ASP A 65 8.28 -9.63 12.04
N MET A 66 8.39 -10.31 10.90
CA MET A 66 8.30 -9.67 9.59
C MET A 66 6.86 -9.41 9.17
N ALA A 67 6.54 -8.17 8.78
CA ALA A 67 5.22 -7.80 8.25
C ALA A 67 5.30 -7.31 6.81
N THR A 68 4.35 -7.75 5.99
CA THR A 68 4.11 -7.18 4.66
C THR A 68 2.96 -6.19 4.75
N ARG A 69 3.17 -4.98 4.24
CA ARG A 69 2.18 -3.90 4.21
C ARG A 69 2.07 -3.39 2.78
N GLY A 70 0.87 -3.24 2.25
CA GLY A 70 0.67 -2.68 0.92
C GLY A 70 -0.65 -1.97 0.77
N THR A 71 -0.69 -1.04 -0.19
CA THR A 71 -1.88 -0.26 -0.52
C THR A 71 -1.92 0.05 -2.01
N PHE A 72 -3.12 0.35 -2.51
CA PHE A 72 -3.37 0.64 -3.92
C PHE A 72 -3.74 2.11 -4.10
N GLY A 73 -3.18 2.74 -5.12
CA GLY A 73 -3.47 4.11 -5.54
C GLY A 73 -2.92 4.37 -6.94
N ASP A 74 -3.40 5.41 -7.61
CA ASP A 74 -2.86 5.84 -8.91
C ASP A 74 -1.76 6.89 -8.65
N PHE A 75 -0.53 6.46 -8.38
CA PHE A 75 0.55 7.36 -7.97
C PHE A 75 1.13 8.13 -9.16
N ASP A 76 1.13 7.54 -10.36
CA ASP A 76 1.67 8.17 -11.57
C ASP A 76 0.61 8.80 -12.50
N GLY A 77 -0.66 8.79 -12.08
CA GLY A 77 -1.76 9.47 -12.75
C GLY A 77 -2.10 8.87 -14.11
N ASP A 78 -1.77 7.61 -14.36
CA ASP A 78 -2.02 6.94 -15.63
C ASP A 78 -3.43 6.31 -15.72
N GLY A 79 -4.19 6.36 -14.62
CA GLY A 79 -5.55 5.87 -14.51
C GLY A 79 -5.66 4.38 -14.15
N TYR A 80 -4.55 3.69 -13.93
CA TYR A 80 -4.51 2.34 -13.37
C TYR A 80 -4.13 2.36 -11.89
N LEU A 81 -4.50 1.30 -11.17
CA LEU A 81 -4.07 1.15 -9.79
C LEU A 81 -2.65 0.60 -9.73
N ASP A 82 -1.79 1.33 -9.06
CA ASP A 82 -0.46 0.91 -8.67
C ASP A 82 -0.51 0.22 -7.30
N LEU A 83 0.56 -0.51 -6.97
CA LEU A 83 0.76 -1.15 -5.68
C LEU A 83 2.04 -0.61 -5.00
N ALA A 84 1.88 0.04 -3.84
CA ALA A 84 2.99 0.31 -2.94
C ALA A 84 3.15 -0.86 -1.96
N LEU A 85 4.36 -1.42 -1.85
CA LEU A 85 4.65 -2.62 -1.06
C LEU A 85 5.84 -2.42 -0.14
N PHE A 86 5.64 -2.79 1.12
CA PHE A 86 6.64 -2.77 2.18
C PHE A 86 6.80 -4.16 2.80
N TYR A 87 8.04 -4.51 3.10
CA TYR A 87 8.37 -5.67 3.92
C TYR A 87 9.36 -5.24 4.98
N SER A 88 8.92 -5.18 6.23
CA SER A 88 9.73 -4.66 7.33
C SER A 88 9.61 -5.53 8.58
N GLN A 89 10.70 -5.59 9.34
CA GLN A 89 10.76 -6.27 10.62
C GLN A 89 10.26 -5.33 11.71
N ARG A 90 9.36 -5.82 12.57
CA ARG A 90 8.98 -5.07 13.77
C ARG A 90 10.20 -4.88 14.66
N ASP A 91 10.42 -3.65 15.10
CA ASP A 91 11.38 -3.37 16.16
C ASP A 91 10.69 -3.48 17.52
N VAL A 92 11.38 -4.07 18.50
CA VAL A 92 10.90 -4.25 19.88
C VAL A 92 11.83 -3.52 20.86
N GLY A 93 12.76 -2.70 20.36
CA GLY A 93 13.65 -1.85 21.16
C GLY A 93 13.27 -0.37 21.14
N ASP A 94 13.88 0.39 22.06
CA ASP A 94 13.63 1.83 22.23
C ASP A 94 14.12 2.67 21.03
N SER A 95 15.20 2.22 20.37
CA SER A 95 15.81 2.91 19.23
C SER A 95 15.34 2.36 17.89
N VAL A 96 15.00 3.24 16.96
CA VAL A 96 14.63 2.87 15.59
C VAL A 96 15.81 2.22 14.87
N ARG A 97 15.62 0.99 14.36
CA ARG A 97 16.58 0.31 13.51
C ARG A 97 16.16 0.33 12.05
N ASP A 98 17.14 0.27 11.16
CA ASP A 98 16.91 -0.09 9.77
C ASP A 98 16.34 -1.52 9.71
N SER A 99 15.05 -1.60 9.41
CA SER A 99 14.26 -2.82 9.50
C SER A 99 13.50 -3.10 8.20
N MET A 100 13.71 -2.32 7.15
CA MET A 100 12.95 -2.40 5.91
C MET A 100 13.72 -3.15 4.81
N LEU A 101 13.22 -4.32 4.42
CA LEU A 101 13.81 -5.17 3.38
C LEU A 101 13.23 -4.91 1.98
N VAL A 102 11.98 -4.45 1.89
CA VAL A 102 11.31 -4.09 0.64
C VAL A 102 10.58 -2.77 0.83
N HIS A 103 10.72 -1.90 -0.16
CA HIS A 103 10.02 -0.62 -0.28
C HIS A 103 9.93 -0.25 -1.78
N GLU A 104 8.94 -0.81 -2.44
CA GLU A 104 8.80 -0.79 -3.90
C GLU A 104 7.40 -0.33 -4.28
N VAL A 105 7.31 0.45 -5.36
CA VAL A 105 6.06 0.73 -6.05
C VAL A 105 6.05 -0.05 -7.36
N ARG A 106 4.91 -0.67 -7.67
CA ARG A 106 4.64 -1.37 -8.91
C ARG A 106 3.53 -0.64 -9.63
N TYR A 107 3.84 -0.13 -10.81
CA TYR A 107 2.90 0.67 -11.58
C TYR A 107 1.96 -0.21 -12.36
N GLY A 108 0.68 0.18 -12.42
CA GLY A 108 -0.36 -0.53 -13.13
C GLY A 108 -0.19 -0.51 -14.66
N PRO A 109 -1.00 -1.31 -15.37
CA PRO A 109 -1.84 -2.40 -14.86
C PRO A 109 -1.00 -3.51 -14.22
N LEU A 110 -1.52 -4.20 -13.21
CA LEU A 110 -0.81 -5.25 -12.48
C LEU A 110 -1.17 -6.63 -13.03
N ALA A 111 -0.22 -7.55 -13.06
CA ALA A 111 -0.54 -8.95 -13.36
C ALA A 111 -1.37 -9.58 -12.23
N ARG A 112 -1.96 -10.76 -12.49
CA ARG A 112 -2.80 -11.48 -11.52
C ARG A 112 -2.08 -11.99 -10.28
N ASP A 113 -0.76 -11.93 -10.24
CA ASP A 113 0.07 -12.17 -9.07
C ASP A 113 0.57 -10.86 -8.41
N LEU A 114 0.00 -9.72 -8.83
CA LEU A 114 0.34 -8.36 -8.43
C LEU A 114 1.76 -7.92 -8.80
N SER A 115 2.41 -8.59 -9.77
CA SER A 115 3.67 -8.14 -10.37
C SER A 115 3.44 -7.06 -11.44
N SER A 116 4.51 -6.33 -11.77
CA SER A 116 4.54 -5.36 -12.87
C SER A 116 5.97 -5.29 -13.43
N ASP A 117 6.08 -5.06 -14.74
CA ASP A 117 7.36 -4.75 -15.39
C ASP A 117 7.80 -3.30 -15.14
N ARG A 118 6.88 -2.44 -14.70
CA ARG A 118 7.14 -1.04 -14.33
C ARG A 118 7.25 -0.96 -12.82
N THR A 119 8.47 -0.98 -12.31
CA THR A 119 8.72 -0.85 -10.87
C THR A 119 9.56 0.39 -10.54
N GLY A 120 9.36 0.91 -9.33
CA GLY A 120 10.07 2.05 -8.80
C GLY A 120 10.44 1.83 -7.33
N THR A 121 11.41 2.59 -6.85
CA THR A 121 11.79 2.57 -5.42
C THR A 121 10.91 3.54 -4.64
N ILE A 122 10.42 3.11 -3.48
CA ILE A 122 9.91 4.02 -2.46
C ILE A 122 11.10 4.50 -1.64
N ARG A 123 11.55 5.74 -1.87
CA ARG A 123 12.69 6.35 -1.18
C ARG A 123 12.23 6.82 0.18
N MET A 124 12.57 6.04 1.19
CA MET A 124 12.28 6.32 2.58
C MET A 124 13.38 7.21 3.15
N GLY A 125 12.97 8.24 3.89
CA GLY A 125 13.89 9.01 4.71
C GLY A 125 14.41 8.23 5.92
N GLN A 126 13.56 7.36 6.47
CA GLN A 126 13.92 6.39 7.52
C GLN A 126 13.36 5.00 7.19
N SER A 127 14.23 3.98 7.25
CA SER A 127 13.89 2.58 6.98
C SER A 127 13.33 1.85 8.21
N ALA A 128 12.37 2.46 8.91
CA ALA A 128 11.77 1.91 10.12
C ALA A 128 10.61 0.94 9.84
N PHE A 129 10.16 0.22 10.87
CA PHE A 129 8.99 -0.65 10.78
C PHE A 129 7.74 0.12 10.34
N VAL A 130 7.03 -0.43 9.36
CA VAL A 130 5.77 0.12 8.87
C VAL A 130 4.61 -0.54 9.60
N TYR A 131 3.95 0.25 10.46
CA TYR A 131 2.72 -0.19 11.13
C TYR A 131 1.55 -0.25 10.15
N GLY A 132 1.48 0.71 9.24
CA GLY A 132 0.36 0.81 8.32
C GLY A 132 0.58 1.72 7.12
N VAL A 133 -0.22 1.52 6.09
CA VAL A 133 -0.20 2.29 4.84
C VAL A 133 -1.60 2.52 4.30
N TRP A 134 -1.83 3.71 3.73
CA TRP A 134 -3.05 4.05 2.98
C TRP A 134 -2.74 5.11 1.93
N VAL A 135 -3.74 5.52 1.14
CA VAL A 135 -3.58 6.54 0.09
C VAL A 135 -4.52 7.70 0.28
N THR A 136 -4.12 8.91 -0.08
CA THR A 136 -4.99 10.10 -0.11
C THR A 136 -4.80 10.84 -1.43
N ASP A 137 -5.69 11.78 -1.75
CA ASP A 137 -5.45 12.80 -2.77
C ASP A 137 -5.85 14.14 -2.14
N THR A 138 -4.99 14.61 -1.23
CA THR A 138 -5.26 15.76 -0.36
C THR A 138 -5.04 17.08 -1.09
N ASP A 139 -4.06 17.11 -1.99
CA ASP A 139 -3.78 18.28 -2.83
C ASP A 139 -4.63 18.34 -4.10
N HIS A 140 -5.44 17.31 -4.38
CA HIS A 140 -6.40 17.25 -5.48
C HIS A 140 -5.73 17.40 -6.85
N ASP A 141 -4.50 16.91 -6.98
CA ASP A 141 -3.74 16.94 -8.24
C ASP A 141 -4.08 15.77 -9.17
N GLY A 142 -4.90 14.83 -8.68
CA GLY A 142 -5.35 13.65 -9.40
C GLY A 142 -4.39 12.45 -9.30
N ARG A 143 -3.30 12.57 -8.53
CA ARG A 143 -2.40 11.48 -8.18
C ARG A 143 -2.60 11.11 -6.73
N ALA A 144 -2.49 9.82 -6.45
CA ALA A 144 -2.48 9.34 -5.08
C ALA A 144 -1.20 9.77 -4.36
N GLU A 145 -1.34 10.07 -3.08
CA GLU A 145 -0.30 10.32 -2.11
C GLU A 145 -0.24 9.12 -1.15
N LEU A 146 0.93 8.55 -0.97
CA LEU A 146 1.14 7.42 -0.08
C LEU A 146 1.27 7.90 1.36
N GLN A 147 0.44 7.38 2.25
CA GLN A 147 0.51 7.66 3.68
C GLN A 147 1.18 6.46 4.36
N VAL A 148 2.30 6.70 5.06
CA VAL A 148 3.08 5.65 5.73
C VAL A 148 3.15 5.95 7.21
N LEU A 149 2.72 5.01 8.04
CA LEU A 149 2.80 5.10 9.50
C LEU A 149 3.95 4.22 9.98
N GLN A 150 5.02 4.85 10.46
CA GLN A 150 6.28 4.20 10.80
C GLN A 150 6.65 4.38 12.26
N SER A 151 7.41 3.43 12.81
CA SER A 151 7.98 3.59 14.14
C SER A 151 8.87 4.84 14.22
N ALA A 152 8.61 5.65 15.25
CA ALA A 152 9.39 6.83 15.61
C ALA A 152 10.30 6.56 16.83
N GLY A 153 10.35 5.32 17.33
CA GLY A 153 11.04 4.95 18.58
C GLY A 153 10.13 5.12 19.80
N ASP A 154 10.57 4.60 20.95
CA ASP A 154 9.91 4.76 22.26
C ASP A 154 8.39 4.41 22.27
N GLY A 155 7.95 3.48 21.41
CA GLY A 155 6.55 3.09 21.28
C GLY A 155 5.65 4.08 20.51
N MET A 156 6.25 5.08 19.87
CA MET A 156 5.56 6.08 19.04
C MET A 156 5.57 5.66 17.56
N ALA A 157 4.62 6.22 16.78
CA ALA A 157 4.76 6.30 15.34
C ALA A 157 4.52 7.70 14.83
N ALA A 158 5.18 7.96 13.71
CA ALA A 158 4.98 9.12 12.89
C ALA A 158 4.33 8.73 11.57
N ARG A 159 3.43 9.61 11.10
CA ARG A 159 2.88 9.56 9.75
C ARG A 159 3.79 10.35 8.83
N HIS A 160 4.13 9.76 7.69
CA HIS A 160 4.89 10.38 6.62
C HIS A 160 4.10 10.34 5.32
N ILE A 161 4.32 11.34 4.46
CA ILE A 161 3.63 11.46 3.17
C ILE A 161 4.63 11.19 2.05
N GLY A 162 4.29 10.24 1.19
CA GLY A 162 4.98 9.88 -0.03
C GLY A 162 4.30 10.45 -1.25
N ARG A 163 5.08 11.06 -2.14
CA ARG A 163 4.61 11.52 -3.46
C ARG A 163 5.43 10.91 -4.57
N GLN A 164 4.81 10.67 -5.71
CA GLN A 164 5.52 10.20 -6.89
C GLN A 164 6.58 11.22 -7.30
N SER A 165 7.80 10.75 -7.55
CA SER A 165 8.90 11.55 -8.10
C SER A 165 9.99 10.66 -8.67
N GLY A 166 10.50 11.02 -9.86
CA GLY A 166 11.65 10.36 -10.47
C GLY A 166 11.47 8.86 -10.64
N GLY A 167 10.30 8.42 -11.14
CA GLY A 167 9.98 7.01 -11.41
C GLY A 167 9.79 6.15 -10.16
N GLY A 168 9.62 6.76 -8.99
CA GLY A 168 9.32 6.07 -7.73
C GLY A 168 8.46 6.95 -6.83
N ILE A 169 8.44 6.67 -5.53
CA ILE A 169 7.77 7.49 -4.52
C ILE A 169 8.85 8.03 -3.57
N SER A 170 8.79 9.30 -3.18
CA SER A 170 9.67 9.87 -2.16
C SER A 170 8.86 10.20 -0.92
N VAL A 171 9.19 9.57 0.20
CA VAL A 171 8.51 9.75 1.49
C VAL A 171 9.27 10.77 2.32
N SER A 172 8.56 11.81 2.80
CA SER A 172 9.18 12.92 3.52
C SER A 172 9.75 12.51 4.88
N ASP A 173 10.94 13.00 5.21
CA ASP A 173 11.51 12.92 6.56
C ASP A 173 10.70 13.70 7.60
N ARG A 174 9.95 14.70 7.16
CA ARG A 174 9.07 15.46 8.04
C ARG A 174 7.87 14.60 8.42
N GLU A 175 7.68 14.47 9.73
CA GLU A 175 6.48 13.91 10.31
C GLU A 175 5.29 14.84 10.00
N ALA A 176 4.24 14.27 9.41
CA ALA A 176 2.98 14.96 9.24
C ALA A 176 2.21 15.01 10.57
N ASP A 177 2.21 13.89 11.30
CA ASP A 177 1.68 13.76 12.66
C ASP A 177 2.49 12.71 13.43
N ALA A 178 2.48 12.79 14.76
CA ALA A 178 3.04 11.78 15.64
C ALA A 178 1.99 11.30 16.64
N TYR A 179 2.09 10.04 17.04
CA TYR A 179 1.05 9.41 17.84
C TYR A 179 1.60 8.33 18.80
N ALA A 180 0.93 8.13 19.94
CA ALA A 180 1.23 7.07 20.91
C ALA A 180 0.41 5.80 20.63
N GLY A 181 1.03 4.61 20.66
CA GLY A 181 0.60 3.34 20.03
C GLY A 181 -0.89 3.01 19.82
N ALA A 182 -1.80 3.38 20.72
CA ALA A 182 -3.23 3.03 20.66
C ALA A 182 -4.13 4.10 19.99
N GLU A 183 -3.63 5.29 19.68
CA GLU A 183 -4.47 6.46 19.35
C GLU A 183 -4.58 6.76 17.84
N TRP A 184 -4.09 5.87 16.97
CA TRP A 184 -3.81 6.24 15.58
C TRP A 184 -5.07 6.01 14.72
N PRO A 185 -5.33 6.80 13.66
CA PRO A 185 -6.59 6.75 12.91
C PRO A 185 -6.81 5.41 12.20
N GLU A 186 -8.07 4.96 12.06
CA GLU A 186 -8.44 3.92 11.10
C GLU A 186 -8.50 4.49 9.68
N ALA A 187 -8.11 3.69 8.69
CA ALA A 187 -8.26 4.07 7.29
C ALA A 187 -9.73 3.92 6.90
N GLU A 188 -10.38 5.04 6.56
CA GLU A 188 -11.72 5.05 5.96
C GLU A 188 -11.58 5.30 4.45
N LEU A 189 -11.97 4.35 3.59
CA LEU A 189 -11.86 4.50 2.13
C LEU A 189 -12.50 5.79 1.56
N GLY A 190 -13.53 6.33 2.21
CA GLY A 190 -14.14 7.61 1.84
C GLY A 190 -13.22 8.82 2.02
N ARG A 191 -12.21 8.73 2.91
CA ARG A 191 -11.14 9.75 3.05
C ARG A 191 -10.00 9.55 2.05
N LEU A 192 -9.98 8.42 1.33
CA LEU A 192 -8.93 8.05 0.38
C LEU A 192 -9.24 8.53 -1.06
N GLY A 193 -10.25 9.38 -1.26
CA GLY A 193 -10.58 9.99 -2.56
C GLY A 193 -11.41 9.11 -3.51
N PHE A 194 -11.68 7.85 -3.17
CA PHE A 194 -12.46 6.96 -4.03
C PHE A 194 -13.97 7.21 -3.92
N ARG A 195 -14.62 7.42 -5.07
CA ARG A 195 -16.07 7.61 -5.14
C ARG A 195 -16.79 6.28 -4.91
N ALA A 196 -17.98 6.32 -4.30
CA ALA A 196 -18.83 5.15 -4.16
C ALA A 196 -19.19 4.56 -5.54
N CYS A 197 -19.22 3.24 -5.66
CA CYS A 197 -19.70 2.59 -6.87
C CYS A 197 -21.17 2.97 -7.13
N ALA A 198 -21.50 3.28 -8.38
CA ALA A 198 -22.89 3.51 -8.77
C ALA A 198 -23.75 2.29 -8.40
N ALA A 199 -24.93 2.54 -7.82
CA ALA A 199 -25.94 1.51 -7.65
C ALA A 199 -26.32 1.00 -9.05
N ARG A 200 -26.19 -0.31 -9.26
CA ARG A 200 -26.71 -0.96 -10.47
C ARG A 200 -28.22 -1.07 -10.40
#